data_AF-A0A7V2EEL9-F1
#
_entry.id   AF-A0A7V2EEL9-F1
#
_cell.length_a   1.000
_cell.length_b   1.000
_cell.length_c   1.000
_cell.angle_alpha   90.00
_cell.angle_beta   90.00
_cell.angle_gamma   90.00
#
_symmetry.space_group_name_H-M   'P 1'
#
loop_
_entity.id
_entity.type
_entity.pdbx_description
1 polymer ?
#
loop_
_entity_poly.entity_id
_entity_poly.type
_entity_poly.pdbx_seq_one_letter_code
_entity_poly.pdbx_strand_id
1 'polypeptide(L)'
;MRVLSGVQPSGRLHIGNYFGAIRQFVELQQDPANECFYFIANLHAMTTVHDGKTLRENTQMLAVDFLALGLDPKRSVLYRQSDIPEVTELAWLLSTVTPMGLLQRCHSYKDKVSKGISPNHGLFAYPVLMAADILIVRADKVPVGKDQKQHLEVTRDVAAAFNHEYGEEVLKLPEEMILPEVAVVPGIDGRKMSKSYGNTLDIFAPEAELK
;
A
#
# COMPACT_ATOMS: atom_id res chain seq x y z
N MET A 1 1.58 13.06 -14.84
CA MET A 1 2.31 12.62 -13.63
C MET A 1 1.81 11.24 -13.23
N ARG A 2 2.70 10.27 -13.02
CA ARG A 2 2.34 8.93 -12.55
C ARG A 2 2.21 8.90 -11.04
N VAL A 3 1.04 8.51 -10.57
CA VAL A 3 0.74 8.40 -9.13
C VAL A 3 0.43 6.95 -8.82
N LEU A 4 1.14 6.34 -7.87
CA LEU A 4 0.89 4.97 -7.45
C LEU A 4 0.29 4.93 -6.04
N SER A 5 -0.75 4.12 -5.83
CA SER A 5 -1.28 3.81 -4.51
C SER A 5 -1.64 2.34 -4.36
N GLY A 6 -1.20 1.72 -3.27
CA GLY A 6 -1.46 0.31 -2.97
C GLY A 6 -2.29 0.14 -1.71
N VAL A 7 -3.24 -0.79 -1.73
CA VAL A 7 -4.04 -1.15 -0.54
C VAL A 7 -3.94 -2.64 -0.29
N GLN A 8 -3.63 -3.00 0.96
CA GLN A 8 -3.57 -4.39 1.40
C GLN A 8 -4.98 -4.94 1.63
N PRO A 9 -5.33 -6.12 1.05
CA PRO A 9 -6.61 -6.79 1.30
C PRO A 9 -6.65 -7.44 2.69
N SER A 10 -6.94 -6.63 3.71
CA SER A 10 -6.93 -7.00 5.15
C SER A 10 -8.34 -7.05 5.77
N GLY A 11 -9.35 -7.37 4.96
CA GLY A 11 -10.78 -7.40 5.34
C GLY A 11 -11.56 -6.21 4.81
N ARG A 12 -12.85 -6.14 5.18
CA ARG A 12 -13.82 -5.13 4.70
C ARG A 12 -13.35 -3.69 4.89
N LEU A 13 -13.70 -2.80 3.97
CA LEU A 13 -13.45 -1.37 4.13
C LEU A 13 -14.48 -0.74 5.09
N HIS A 14 -13.98 0.12 5.98
CA HIS A 14 -14.80 0.96 6.85
C HIS A 14 -14.70 2.44 6.45
N ILE A 15 -15.59 3.28 6.96
CA ILE A 15 -15.65 4.71 6.59
C ILE A 15 -14.33 5.45 6.85
N GLY A 16 -13.56 5.02 7.86
CA GLY A 16 -12.20 5.52 8.10
C GLY A 16 -11.25 5.28 6.92
N ASN A 17 -11.35 4.14 6.21
CA ASN A 17 -10.57 3.90 4.99
C ASN A 17 -11.06 4.80 3.84
N TYR A 18 -12.37 4.99 3.71
CA TYR A 18 -12.94 5.81 2.65
C TYR A 18 -12.46 7.26 2.72
N PHE A 19 -12.68 7.91 3.86
CA PHE A 19 -12.25 9.29 4.05
C PHE A 19 -10.74 9.42 4.16
N GLY A 20 -10.05 8.40 4.67
CA GLY A 20 -8.60 8.41 4.84
C GLY A 20 -7.78 8.24 3.56
N ALA A 21 -8.31 7.53 2.56
CA ALA A 21 -7.55 7.20 1.34
C ALA A 21 -8.41 7.08 0.07
N ILE A 22 -9.52 6.33 0.10
CA ILE A 22 -10.26 5.99 -1.13
C ILE A 22 -10.83 7.22 -1.82
N ARG A 23 -11.39 8.16 -1.04
CA ARG A 23 -11.93 9.40 -1.59
C ARG A 23 -10.87 10.19 -2.36
N GLN A 24 -9.65 10.25 -1.83
CA GLN A 24 -8.52 10.94 -2.46
C GLN A 24 -8.09 10.23 -3.74
N PHE A 25 -8.15 8.90 -3.77
CA PHE A 25 -7.90 8.14 -5.01
C PHE A 25 -8.90 8.53 -6.10
N VAL A 26 -10.19 8.58 -5.76
CA VAL A 26 -11.25 8.96 -6.68
C VAL A 26 -11.11 10.40 -7.17
N GLU A 27 -10.66 11.32 -6.30
CA GLU A 27 -10.38 12.71 -6.64
C GLU A 27 -9.14 12.83 -7.56
N LEU A 28 -8.06 12.10 -7.28
CA LEU A 28 -6.82 12.13 -8.06
C LEU A 28 -7.01 11.70 -9.52
N GLN A 29 -7.81 10.66 -9.76
CA GLN A 29 -8.11 10.19 -11.12
C GLN A 29 -9.01 11.14 -11.94
N GLN A 30 -9.59 12.18 -11.31
CA GLN A 30 -10.37 13.18 -12.06
C GLN A 30 -9.48 14.18 -12.81
N ASP A 31 -8.24 14.37 -12.35
CA ASP A 31 -7.30 15.26 -13.00
C ASP A 31 -6.64 14.56 -14.20
N PRO A 32 -6.90 15.01 -15.44
CA PRO A 32 -6.31 14.40 -16.63
C PRO A 32 -4.79 14.56 -16.71
N ALA A 33 -4.17 15.41 -15.89
CA ALA A 33 -2.72 15.49 -15.75
C ALA A 33 -2.13 14.28 -15.00
N ASN A 34 -2.96 13.48 -14.32
CA ASN A 34 -2.54 12.30 -13.58
C ASN A 34 -2.75 11.01 -14.36
N GLU A 35 -1.74 10.15 -14.35
CA GLU A 35 -1.82 8.75 -14.76
C GLU A 35 -1.78 7.92 -13.47
N CYS A 36 -2.96 7.55 -12.96
CA CYS A 36 -3.08 6.89 -11.67
C CYS A 36 -3.00 5.37 -11.79
N PHE A 37 -2.19 4.77 -10.92
CA PHE A 37 -2.04 3.33 -10.74
C PHE A 37 -2.54 2.97 -9.34
N TYR A 38 -3.54 2.10 -9.28
CA TYR A 38 -4.09 1.56 -8.05
C TYR A 38 -3.90 0.06 -8.04
N PHE A 39 -3.39 -0.48 -6.95
CA PHE A 39 -3.17 -1.93 -6.87
C PHE A 39 -3.61 -2.56 -5.56
N ILE A 40 -4.08 -3.79 -5.70
CA ILE A 40 -4.43 -4.66 -4.57
C ILE A 40 -3.16 -5.42 -4.17
N ALA A 41 -2.58 -5.02 -3.04
CA ALA A 41 -1.30 -5.50 -2.51
C ALA A 41 -1.44 -6.90 -1.85
N ASN A 42 -1.89 -7.90 -2.61
CA ASN A 42 -2.21 -9.23 -2.10
C ASN A 42 -0.97 -10.06 -1.72
N LEU A 43 0.20 -9.80 -2.30
CA LEU A 43 1.46 -10.43 -1.84
C LEU A 43 1.87 -9.87 -0.48
N HIS A 44 1.73 -8.55 -0.28
CA HIS A 44 2.00 -7.93 1.02
C HIS A 44 1.07 -8.47 2.12
N ALA A 45 -0.20 -8.74 1.80
CA ALA A 45 -1.15 -9.30 2.76
C ALA A 45 -0.76 -10.71 3.26
N MET A 46 0.06 -11.46 2.52
CA MET A 46 0.56 -12.77 2.96
C MET A 46 1.49 -12.67 4.20
N THR A 47 1.97 -11.48 4.54
CA THR A 47 2.74 -11.25 5.77
C THR A 47 1.90 -11.33 7.05
N THR A 48 0.57 -11.26 6.94
CA THR A 48 -0.37 -11.27 8.08
C THR A 48 -1.60 -12.15 7.87
N VAL A 49 -1.97 -12.49 6.62
CA VAL A 49 -3.12 -13.32 6.27
C VAL A 49 -2.61 -14.65 5.71
N HIS A 50 -2.76 -15.73 6.50
CA HIS A 50 -2.27 -17.06 6.14
C HIS A 50 -3.36 -18.01 5.62
N ASP A 51 -4.64 -17.70 5.84
CA ASP A 51 -5.74 -18.46 5.25
C ASP A 51 -5.95 -18.05 3.78
N GLY A 52 -5.69 -18.99 2.86
CA GLY A 52 -5.74 -18.72 1.43
C GLY A 52 -7.14 -18.40 0.91
N LYS A 53 -8.19 -18.94 1.54
CA LYS A 53 -9.58 -18.61 1.20
C LYS A 53 -9.89 -17.16 1.58
N THR A 54 -9.60 -16.77 2.81
CA THR A 54 -9.75 -15.40 3.30
C THR A 54 -8.96 -14.41 2.46
N LEU A 55 -7.71 -14.71 2.09
CA LEU A 55 -6.91 -13.83 1.23
C LEU A 55 -7.56 -13.61 -0.15
N ARG A 56 -8.09 -14.68 -0.75
CA ARG A 56 -8.78 -14.62 -2.05
C ARG A 56 -10.06 -13.79 -1.96
N GLU A 57 -10.87 -14.03 -0.93
CA GLU A 57 -12.11 -13.29 -0.67
C GLU A 57 -11.83 -11.80 -0.43
N ASN A 58 -10.87 -11.47 0.43
CA ASN A 58 -10.48 -10.08 0.70
C ASN A 58 -9.94 -9.38 -0.56
N THR A 59 -9.18 -10.08 -1.40
CA THR A 59 -8.66 -9.53 -2.66
C THR A 59 -9.79 -9.20 -3.62
N GLN A 60 -10.76 -10.11 -3.78
CA GLN A 60 -11.92 -9.88 -4.65
C GLN A 60 -12.82 -8.76 -4.11
N MET A 61 -13.09 -8.78 -2.80
CA MET A 61 -13.93 -7.77 -2.16
C MET A 61 -13.31 -6.37 -2.27
N LEU A 62 -12.01 -6.23 -2.06
CA LEU A 62 -11.34 -4.94 -2.24
C LEU A 62 -11.41 -4.43 -3.69
N ALA A 63 -11.34 -5.32 -4.68
CA ALA A 63 -11.55 -4.94 -6.08
C ALA A 63 -12.96 -4.39 -6.31
N VAL A 64 -13.98 -5.07 -5.77
CA VAL A 64 -15.38 -4.63 -5.87
C VAL A 64 -15.58 -3.30 -5.13
N ASP A 65 -15.04 -3.16 -3.92
CA ASP A 65 -15.13 -1.96 -3.11
C ASP A 65 -14.53 -0.76 -3.84
N PHE A 66 -13.36 -0.92 -4.47
CA PHE A 66 -12.75 0.14 -5.29
C PHE A 66 -13.68 0.62 -6.40
N LEU A 67 -14.26 -0.29 -7.16
CA LEU A 67 -15.18 0.05 -8.24
C LEU A 67 -16.46 0.71 -7.71
N ALA A 68 -17.05 0.14 -6.66
CA ALA A 68 -18.28 0.64 -6.05
C ALA A 68 -18.10 2.04 -5.43
N LEU A 69 -16.91 2.35 -4.92
CA LEU A 69 -16.58 3.64 -4.33
C LEU A 69 -16.12 4.69 -5.34
N GLY A 70 -16.02 4.34 -6.63
CA GLY A 70 -15.88 5.29 -7.73
C GLY A 70 -14.54 5.27 -8.45
N LEU A 71 -13.63 4.32 -8.19
CA LEU A 71 -12.47 4.12 -9.06
C LEU A 71 -12.94 3.64 -10.44
N ASP A 72 -12.47 4.32 -11.49
CA ASP A 72 -12.88 4.07 -12.88
C ASP A 72 -11.69 3.47 -13.67
N PRO A 73 -11.73 2.17 -14.01
CA PRO A 73 -10.67 1.52 -14.80
C PRO A 73 -10.47 2.10 -16.20
N LYS A 74 -11.39 2.95 -16.70
CA LYS A 74 -11.20 3.68 -17.96
C LYS A 74 -10.33 4.92 -17.81
N ARG A 75 -10.13 5.39 -16.57
CA ARG A 75 -9.33 6.59 -16.24
C ARG A 75 -8.04 6.25 -15.52
N SER A 76 -7.98 5.11 -14.85
CA SER A 76 -6.85 4.68 -14.04
C SER A 76 -6.56 3.20 -14.24
N VAL A 77 -5.30 2.82 -14.00
CA VAL A 77 -4.91 1.41 -14.05
C VAL A 77 -5.24 0.79 -12.70
N LEU A 78 -6.13 -0.19 -12.68
CA LEU A 78 -6.45 -0.99 -11.49
C LEU A 78 -6.00 -2.43 -11.70
N TYR A 79 -5.14 -2.94 -10.82
CA TYR A 79 -4.59 -4.29 -10.96
C TYR A 79 -4.37 -4.99 -9.61
N ARG A 80 -4.19 -6.31 -9.67
CA ARG A 80 -3.80 -7.13 -8.53
C ARG A 80 -2.28 -7.32 -8.56
N GLN A 81 -1.61 -7.14 -7.43
CA GLN A 81 -0.15 -7.22 -7.34
C GLN A 81 0.40 -8.54 -7.90
N SER A 82 -0.21 -9.66 -7.53
CA SER A 82 0.22 -10.99 -7.99
C SER A 82 -0.01 -11.26 -9.49
N ASP A 83 -0.70 -10.39 -10.22
CA ASP A 83 -0.90 -10.55 -11.67
C ASP A 83 0.26 -9.96 -12.49
N ILE A 84 1.19 -9.27 -11.81
CA ILE A 84 2.37 -8.65 -12.41
C ILE A 84 3.61 -9.38 -11.86
N PRO A 85 3.99 -10.54 -12.43
CA PRO A 85 5.11 -11.34 -11.93
C PRO A 85 6.44 -10.55 -11.93
N GLU A 86 6.58 -9.57 -12.82
CA GLU A 86 7.75 -8.70 -12.93
C GLU A 86 8.01 -7.90 -11.63
N VAL A 87 6.98 -7.65 -10.81
CA VAL A 87 7.16 -7.06 -9.47
C VAL A 87 8.07 -7.94 -8.60
N THR A 88 7.85 -9.25 -8.63
CA THR A 88 8.63 -10.19 -7.80
C THR A 88 10.03 -10.42 -8.36
N GLU A 89 10.18 -10.38 -9.68
CA GLU A 89 11.48 -10.39 -10.34
C GLU A 89 12.29 -9.14 -9.98
N LEU A 90 11.69 -7.95 -10.10
CA LEU A 90 12.33 -6.70 -9.71
C LEU A 90 12.67 -6.69 -8.22
N ALA A 91 11.80 -7.21 -7.35
CA ALA A 91 12.08 -7.30 -5.91
C ALA A 91 13.34 -8.13 -5.62
N TRP A 92 13.58 -9.21 -6.37
CA TRP A 92 14.83 -9.97 -6.29
C TRP A 92 16.03 -9.14 -6.72
N LEU A 93 15.96 -8.46 -7.87
CA LEU A 93 17.04 -7.59 -8.35
C LEU A 93 17.36 -6.46 -7.35
N LEU A 94 16.35 -5.83 -6.77
CA LEU A 94 16.54 -4.79 -5.76
C LEU A 94 17.14 -5.35 -4.46
N SER A 95 16.84 -6.61 -4.12
CA SER A 95 17.38 -7.25 -2.92
C SER A 95 18.91 -7.40 -2.98
N THR A 96 19.51 -7.57 -4.16
CA THR A 96 20.96 -7.76 -4.30
C THR A 96 21.77 -6.51 -3.96
N VAL A 97 21.13 -5.33 -4.02
CA VAL A 97 21.74 -4.03 -3.69
C VAL A 97 21.22 -3.43 -2.38
N THR A 98 20.29 -4.10 -1.69
CA THR A 98 19.68 -3.59 -0.45
C THR A 98 20.50 -3.99 0.78
N PRO A 99 21.09 -3.05 1.55
CA PRO A 99 21.85 -3.39 2.74
C PRO A 99 20.94 -3.92 3.85
N MET A 100 21.35 -5.01 4.52
CA MET A 100 20.62 -5.59 5.66
C MET A 100 20.30 -4.56 6.76
N GLY A 101 21.25 -3.66 7.04
CA GLY A 101 21.08 -2.62 8.05
C GLY A 101 19.95 -1.63 7.74
N LEU A 102 19.64 -1.39 6.46
CA LEU A 102 18.52 -0.54 6.05
C LEU A 102 17.19 -1.14 6.50
N LEU A 103 17.00 -2.44 6.23
CA LEU A 103 15.79 -3.18 6.60
C LEU A 103 15.67 -3.36 8.12
N GLN A 104 16.77 -3.61 8.83
CA GLN A 104 16.79 -3.70 10.30
C GLN A 104 16.35 -2.41 11.00
N ARG A 105 16.49 -1.24 10.34
CA ARG A 105 16.09 0.06 10.89
C ARG A 105 14.64 0.43 10.60
N CYS A 106 13.94 -0.31 9.75
CA CYS A 106 12.54 -0.05 9.43
C CYS A 106 11.66 -0.14 10.70
N HIS A 107 10.92 0.93 10.99
CA HIS A 107 10.03 1.07 12.15
C HIS A 107 8.98 -0.03 12.15
N SER A 108 8.38 -0.30 11.01
CA SER A 108 7.34 -1.32 10.86
C SER A 108 7.81 -2.74 11.19
N TYR A 109 9.08 -3.07 10.93
CA TYR A 109 9.69 -4.33 11.39
C TYR A 109 9.84 -4.31 12.91
N LYS A 110 10.48 -3.27 13.45
CA LYS A 110 10.73 -3.12 14.90
C LYS A 110 9.45 -3.12 15.73
N ASP A 111 8.42 -2.41 15.27
CA ASP A 111 7.13 -2.25 15.95
C ASP A 111 6.31 -3.55 15.96
N LYS A 112 6.37 -4.34 14.88
CA LYS A 112 5.68 -5.62 14.84
C LYS A 112 6.38 -6.63 15.76
N VAL A 113 7.71 -6.67 15.76
CA VAL A 113 8.49 -7.51 16.67
C VAL A 113 8.27 -7.12 18.13
N SER A 114 8.25 -5.83 18.46
CA SER A 114 8.00 -5.36 19.83
C SER A 114 6.59 -5.68 20.33
N LYS A 115 5.61 -5.80 19.41
CA LYS A 115 4.24 -6.25 19.68
C LYS A 115 4.09 -7.77 19.76
N GLY A 116 5.18 -8.53 19.72
CA GLY A 116 5.18 -9.99 19.85
C GLY A 116 4.82 -10.73 18.57
N ILE A 117 4.77 -10.06 17.41
CA ILE A 117 4.62 -10.74 16.12
C ILE A 117 5.95 -11.45 15.81
N SER A 118 5.88 -12.76 15.59
CA SER A 118 7.07 -13.56 15.26
C SER A 118 7.72 -13.02 13.98
N PRO A 119 8.99 -12.59 14.02
CA PRO A 119 9.67 -12.11 12.83
C PRO A 119 9.83 -13.24 11.82
N ASN A 120 9.53 -12.96 10.56
CA ASN A 120 9.83 -13.84 9.44
C ASN A 120 10.45 -13.03 8.29
N HIS A 121 11.02 -13.74 7.31
CA HIS A 121 11.69 -13.11 6.18
C HIS A 121 10.76 -12.18 5.39
N GLY A 122 9.50 -12.56 5.19
CA GLY A 122 8.52 -11.70 4.49
C GLY A 122 8.29 -10.37 5.20
N LEU A 123 8.15 -10.39 6.53
CA LEU A 123 8.01 -9.18 7.34
C LEU A 123 9.28 -8.32 7.34
N PHE A 124 10.45 -8.92 7.18
CA PHE A 124 11.71 -8.19 7.07
C PHE A 124 11.94 -7.60 5.67
N ALA A 125 11.59 -8.36 4.63
CA ALA A 125 11.92 -8.06 3.23
C ALA A 125 10.83 -7.29 2.47
N TYR A 126 9.60 -7.19 2.99
CA TYR A 126 8.53 -6.49 2.28
C TYR A 126 8.81 -5.02 1.91
N PRO A 127 9.68 -4.24 2.60
CA PRO A 127 10.03 -2.91 2.10
C PRO A 127 10.68 -2.95 0.72
N VAL A 128 11.42 -4.01 0.37
CA VAL A 128 12.01 -4.20 -0.97
C VAL A 128 10.93 -4.56 -1.99
N LEU A 129 9.96 -5.39 -1.61
CA LEU A 129 8.80 -5.67 -2.47
C LEU A 129 7.99 -4.40 -2.74
N MET A 130 7.80 -3.55 -1.73
CA MET A 130 7.15 -2.24 -1.88
C MET A 130 7.95 -1.31 -2.79
N ALA A 131 9.28 -1.31 -2.68
CA ALA A 131 10.14 -0.56 -3.60
C ALA A 131 9.94 -1.05 -5.05
N ALA A 132 9.87 -2.36 -5.27
CA ALA A 132 9.59 -2.93 -6.60
C ALA A 132 8.22 -2.49 -7.15
N ASP A 133 7.16 -2.52 -6.32
CA ASP A 133 5.83 -2.05 -6.70
C ASP A 133 5.87 -0.58 -7.21
N ILE A 134 6.63 0.28 -6.52
CA ILE A 134 6.73 1.71 -6.84
C ILE A 134 7.57 1.96 -8.10
N LEU A 135 8.71 1.28 -8.21
CA LEU A 135 9.71 1.55 -9.24
C LEU A 135 9.30 0.96 -10.59
N ILE A 136 8.58 -0.16 -10.62
CA ILE A 136 8.19 -0.83 -11.87
C ILE A 136 7.26 0.03 -12.74
N VAL A 137 6.38 0.81 -12.12
CA VAL A 137 5.48 1.74 -12.84
C VAL A 137 6.15 3.09 -13.13
N ARG A 138 7.39 3.29 -12.64
CA ARG A 138 8.14 4.57 -12.71
C ARG A 138 7.33 5.72 -12.10
N ALA A 139 6.76 5.51 -10.91
CA ALA A 139 5.94 6.50 -10.24
C ALA A 139 6.69 7.83 -10.04
N ASP A 140 6.04 8.95 -10.37
CA ASP A 140 6.51 10.29 -10.00
C ASP A 140 6.23 10.55 -8.52
N LYS A 141 5.02 10.21 -8.10
CA LYS A 141 4.50 10.51 -6.77
C LYS A 141 3.87 9.29 -6.12
N VAL A 142 4.08 9.17 -4.82
CA VAL A 142 3.41 8.19 -3.98
C VAL A 142 2.70 8.94 -2.85
N PRO A 143 1.36 8.85 -2.77
CA PRO A 143 0.62 9.37 -1.63
C PRO A 143 1.01 8.58 -0.38
N VAL A 144 1.59 9.27 0.61
CA VAL A 144 2.06 8.64 1.85
C VAL A 144 1.45 9.34 3.06
N GLY A 145 0.93 8.55 3.99
CA GLY A 145 0.65 9.03 5.33
C GLY A 145 1.96 9.24 6.12
N LYS A 146 1.89 9.99 7.23
CA LYS A 146 3.06 10.24 8.11
C LYS A 146 3.80 8.95 8.49
N ASP A 147 3.07 7.86 8.72
CA ASP A 147 3.61 6.56 9.13
C ASP A 147 4.29 5.77 7.99
N GLN A 148 4.08 6.15 6.72
CA GLN A 148 4.58 5.43 5.55
C GLN A 148 5.76 6.14 4.87
N LYS A 149 6.16 7.32 5.36
CA LYS A 149 7.27 8.11 4.82
C LYS A 149 8.59 7.32 4.76
N GLN A 150 8.89 6.56 5.81
CA GLN A 150 10.11 5.75 5.85
C GLN A 150 10.18 4.72 4.72
N HIS A 151 9.05 4.13 4.31
CA HIS A 151 9.05 3.17 3.21
C HIS A 151 9.39 3.81 1.87
N LEU A 152 8.98 5.07 1.66
CA LEU A 152 9.37 5.83 0.49
C LEU A 152 10.85 6.22 0.51
N GLU A 153 11.39 6.58 1.67
CA GLU A 153 12.84 6.82 1.85
C GLU A 153 13.65 5.56 1.51
N VAL A 154 13.24 4.40 2.04
CA VAL A 154 13.85 3.10 1.69
C VAL A 154 13.78 2.83 0.20
N THR A 155 12.65 3.11 -0.45
CA THR A 155 12.50 2.94 -1.90
C THR A 155 13.49 3.80 -2.68
N ARG A 156 13.70 5.05 -2.26
CA ARG A 156 14.65 5.97 -2.88
C ARG A 156 16.09 5.53 -2.66
N ASP A 157 16.45 5.09 -1.46
CA ASP A 157 17.78 4.58 -1.14
C ASP A 157 18.12 3.34 -1.98
N VAL A 158 17.17 2.40 -2.10
CA VAL A 158 17.34 1.18 -2.90
C VAL A 158 17.46 1.50 -4.39
N ALA A 159 16.64 2.41 -4.91
CA ALA A 159 16.74 2.83 -6.30
C ALA A 159 18.06 3.56 -6.62
N ALA A 160 18.52 4.42 -5.71
CA ALA A 160 19.81 5.09 -5.84
C ALA A 160 20.98 4.10 -5.78
N ALA A 161 20.93 3.11 -4.89
CA ALA A 161 21.93 2.05 -4.80
C ALA A 161 21.99 1.22 -6.09
N PHE A 162 20.84 0.85 -6.66
CA PHE A 162 20.78 0.13 -7.93
C PHE A 162 21.39 0.96 -9.08
N ASN A 163 20.98 2.22 -9.24
CA ASN A 163 21.52 3.09 -10.28
C ASN A 163 23.03 3.30 -10.14
N HIS A 164 23.52 3.39 -8.90
CA HIS A 164 24.95 3.52 -8.62
C HIS A 164 25.73 2.24 -8.98
N GLU A 165 25.26 1.08 -8.53
CA GLU A 165 25.92 -0.22 -8.75
C GLU A 165 26.06 -0.55 -10.24
N TYR A 166 25.02 -0.25 -11.02
CA TYR A 166 24.99 -0.56 -12.46
C TYR A 166 25.41 0.61 -13.36
N GLY A 167 25.73 1.77 -12.80
CA GLY A 167 26.29 2.91 -13.55
C GLY A 167 25.32 3.61 -14.51
N GLU A 168 24.02 3.38 -14.38
CA GLU A 168 22.97 3.95 -15.25
C GLU A 168 21.75 4.41 -14.45
N GLU A 169 21.12 5.52 -14.88
CA GLU A 169 19.91 6.05 -14.26
C GLU A 169 18.64 5.32 -14.76
N VAL A 170 18.56 4.02 -14.48
CA VAL A 170 17.47 3.15 -14.95
C VAL A 170 16.19 3.40 -14.13
N LEU A 171 16.33 3.51 -12.81
CA LEU A 171 15.23 3.63 -11.86
C LEU A 171 14.98 5.10 -11.49
N LYS A 172 13.73 5.53 -11.63
CA LYS A 172 13.29 6.87 -11.26
C LYS A 172 13.03 6.96 -9.76
N LEU A 173 13.57 7.98 -9.11
CA LEU A 173 13.33 8.22 -7.68
C LEU A 173 11.94 8.84 -7.46
N PRO A 174 11.01 8.17 -6.76
CA PRO A 174 9.69 8.70 -6.49
C PRO A 174 9.75 9.80 -5.41
N GLU A 175 8.78 10.71 -5.44
CA GLU A 175 8.60 11.75 -4.42
C GLU A 175 7.32 11.57 -3.61
N GLU A 176 7.29 12.09 -2.38
CA GLU A 176 6.08 12.07 -1.57
C GLU A 176 5.02 13.00 -2.15
N MET A 177 3.77 12.52 -2.15
CA MET A 177 2.59 13.37 -2.30
C MET A 177 1.93 13.47 -0.93
N ILE A 178 2.15 14.61 -0.28
CA ILE A 178 1.48 14.92 0.98
C ILE A 178 0.04 15.31 0.63
N LEU A 179 -0.89 14.41 0.95
CA LEU A 179 -2.31 14.74 0.85
C LEU A 179 -2.67 15.73 1.97
N PRO A 180 -3.59 16.69 1.73
CA PRO A 180 -4.11 17.56 2.79
C PRO A 180 -4.52 16.75 4.00
N GLU A 181 -4.25 17.26 5.20
CA GLU A 181 -4.46 16.51 6.44
C GLU A 181 -5.92 16.05 6.53
N VAL A 182 -6.13 14.75 6.33
CA VAL A 182 -7.44 14.15 6.45
C VAL A 182 -7.76 14.08 7.94
N ALA A 183 -8.89 14.66 8.33
CA ALA A 183 -9.36 14.54 9.70
C ALA A 183 -9.39 13.07 10.13
N VAL A 184 -8.88 12.79 11.33
CA VAL A 184 -8.94 11.45 11.91
C VAL A 184 -10.42 11.09 12.10
N VAL A 185 -10.88 10.03 11.43
CA VAL A 185 -12.25 9.56 11.56
C VAL A 185 -12.40 8.86 12.92
N PRO A 186 -13.27 9.36 13.82
CA PRO A 186 -13.54 8.69 15.09
C PRO A 186 -14.35 7.42 14.86
N GLY A 187 -14.06 6.39 15.65
CA GLY A 187 -14.88 5.19 15.75
C GLY A 187 -16.10 5.40 16.64
N ILE A 188 -16.94 4.38 16.76
CA ILE A 188 -18.16 4.41 17.60
C ILE A 188 -17.89 4.61 19.09
N ASP A 189 -16.63 4.51 19.51
CA ASP A 189 -16.14 4.68 20.88
C ASP A 189 -15.35 5.98 21.10
N GLY A 190 -15.31 6.87 20.11
CA GLY A 190 -14.59 8.15 20.15
C GLY A 190 -13.07 8.07 19.93
N ARG A 191 -12.47 6.87 19.89
CA ARG A 191 -11.05 6.69 19.52
C ARG A 191 -10.89 6.77 17.99
N LYS A 192 -9.66 6.79 17.47
CA LYS A 192 -9.42 6.62 16.02
C LYS A 192 -10.09 5.33 15.54
N MET A 193 -10.85 5.40 14.44
CA MET A 193 -11.48 4.22 13.85
C MET A 193 -10.40 3.22 13.39
N SER A 194 -10.47 1.99 13.90
CA SER A 194 -9.54 0.90 13.57
C SER A 194 -10.20 -0.46 13.77
N LYS A 195 -10.01 -1.37 12.81
CA LYS A 195 -10.44 -2.77 12.92
C LYS A 195 -9.94 -3.45 14.20
N SER A 196 -8.71 -3.12 14.63
CA SER A 196 -8.09 -3.69 15.84
C SER A 196 -8.82 -3.31 17.13
N TYR A 197 -9.64 -2.25 17.11
CA TYR A 197 -10.41 -1.79 18.26
C TYR A 197 -11.87 -2.26 18.22
N GLY A 198 -12.30 -2.90 17.12
CA GLY A 198 -13.70 -3.30 16.94
C GLY A 198 -14.67 -2.11 16.94
N ASN A 199 -14.21 -0.92 16.54
CA ASN A 199 -14.97 0.33 16.61
C ASN A 199 -15.32 0.91 15.22
N THR A 200 -15.39 0.05 14.20
CA THR A 200 -15.53 0.43 12.80
C THR A 200 -16.99 0.47 12.34
N LEU A 201 -17.25 1.27 11.29
CA LEU A 201 -18.50 1.22 10.52
C LEU A 201 -18.14 0.79 9.10
N ASP A 202 -18.49 -0.45 8.76
CA ASP A 202 -18.21 -1.05 7.45
C ASP A 202 -19.11 -0.43 6.38
N ILE A 203 -18.53 -0.05 5.23
CA ILE A 203 -19.22 0.77 4.22
C ILE A 203 -20.38 0.01 3.58
N PHE A 204 -20.19 -1.29 3.36
CA PHE A 204 -21.16 -2.19 2.73
C PHE A 204 -21.81 -3.16 3.74
N ALA A 205 -21.84 -2.78 5.02
CA ALA A 205 -22.59 -3.54 6.01
C ALA A 205 -24.10 -3.50 5.72
N PRO A 206 -24.84 -4.58 6.03
CA PRO A 206 -26.30 -4.54 5.99
C PRO A 206 -26.86 -3.42 6.86
N GLU A 207 -27.98 -2.82 6.45
CA GLU A 207 -28.62 -1.71 7.17
C GLU A 207 -28.90 -2.04 8.65
N ALA A 208 -29.26 -3.30 8.94
CA ALA A 208 -29.52 -3.78 10.30
C ALA A 208 -28.27 -3.81 11.20
N GLU A 209 -27.07 -3.91 10.63
CA GLU A 209 -25.79 -3.85 11.36
C GLU A 209 -25.36 -2.41 11.64
N LEU A 210 -25.83 -1.46 10.81
CA LEU A 210 -25.49 -0.03 10.93
C LEU A 210 -26.44 0.76 11.84
N LYS A 211 -27.67 0.29 12.06
CA LYS A 211 -28.68 0.91 12.92
C LYS A 211 -28.46 0.60 14.40
#